data_AF-A0A6A7LH73-F1
#
_entry.id   AF-A0A6A7LH73-F1
#
_cell.length_a   1.000
_cell.length_b   1.000
_cell.length_c   1.000
_cell.angle_alpha   90.00
_cell.angle_beta   90.00
_cell.angle_gamma   90.00
#
_symmetry.space_group_name_H-M   'P 1'
#
loop_
_entity.id
_entity.type
_entity.pdbx_description
1 polymer ?
#
loop_
_entity_poly.entity_id
_entity_poly.type
_entity_poly.pdbx_seq_one_letter_code
_entity_poly.pdbx_strand_id
1 'polypeptide(L)'
;MSTSELQQIRMVFQGLQTLYQTHLPKVDPALIHNLLVRELVKTSKNTSSLPPFYIVEIRTVKGTDQEMMKSMIFEKTGFLPSITENGTHYVANMRLSLELLKEFCESQKDIVKITGDYTGGIGGR
;
A
#
# COMPACT_ATOMS: atom_id res chain seq x y z
N MET A 1 27.80 3.36 20.28
CA MET A 1 26.86 2.26 20.04
C MET A 1 27.68 1.03 19.67
N SER A 2 27.54 -0.04 20.44
CA SER A 2 28.26 -1.30 20.18
C SER A 2 27.72 -1.94 18.89
N THR A 3 28.56 -2.66 18.16
CA THR A 3 28.17 -3.42 16.96
C THR A 3 27.01 -4.40 17.24
N SER A 4 26.89 -4.87 18.48
CA SER A 4 25.79 -5.73 18.97
C SER A 4 24.42 -5.03 18.93
N GLU A 5 24.32 -3.77 19.36
CA GLU A 5 23.05 -3.02 19.37
C GLU A 5 22.51 -2.81 17.95
N LEU A 6 23.41 -2.45 17.01
CA LEU A 6 23.04 -2.29 15.60
C LEU A 6 22.61 -3.60 14.95
N GLN A 7 23.19 -4.73 15.37
CA GLN A 7 22.81 -6.05 14.87
C GLN A 7 21.42 -6.45 15.38
N GLN A 8 21.08 -6.15 16.64
CA GLN A 8 19.74 -6.39 17.18
C GLN A 8 18.67 -5.61 16.42
N ILE A 9 18.91 -4.32 16.14
CA ILE A 9 18.00 -3.49 15.34
C ILE A 9 17.73 -4.13 13.98
N ARG A 10 18.79 -4.58 13.29
CA ARG A 10 18.68 -5.24 11.98
C ARG A 10 17.86 -6.54 12.06
N MET A 11 18.09 -7.35 13.09
CA MET A 11 17.38 -8.62 13.29
C MET A 11 15.87 -8.40 13.52
N VAL A 12 15.52 -7.44 14.39
CA VAL A 12 14.11 -7.10 14.64
C VAL A 12 13.45 -6.55 13.39
N PHE A 13 14.14 -5.69 12.65
CA PHE A 13 13.63 -5.15 11.39
C PHE A 13 13.40 -6.23 10.33
N GLN A 14 14.30 -7.21 10.20
CA GLN A 14 14.10 -8.37 9.34
C GLN A 14 12.86 -9.18 9.73
N GLY A 15 12.69 -9.48 11.03
CA GLY A 15 11.51 -10.18 11.52
C GLY A 15 10.20 -9.43 11.21
N LEU A 16 10.22 -8.10 11.33
CA LEU A 16 9.09 -7.25 10.96
C LEU A 16 8.81 -7.30 9.45
N GLN A 17 9.83 -7.28 8.59
CA GLN A 17 9.66 -7.46 7.14
C GLN A 17 9.07 -8.83 6.80
N THR A 18 9.47 -9.90 7.50
CA THR A 18 8.88 -11.23 7.33
C THR A 18 7.39 -11.24 7.67
N LEU A 19 6.97 -10.55 8.75
CA LEU A 19 5.55 -10.42 9.09
C LEU A 19 4.75 -9.71 7.99
N TYR A 20 5.29 -8.62 7.43
CA TYR A 20 4.67 -7.92 6.31
C TYR A 20 4.42 -8.85 5.13
N GLN A 21 5.45 -9.60 4.70
CA GLN A 21 5.35 -10.54 3.58
C GLN A 21 4.40 -11.70 3.87
N THR A 22 4.31 -12.14 5.13
CA THR A 22 3.42 -13.24 5.52
C THR A 22 1.95 -12.84 5.40
N HIS A 23 1.60 -11.63 5.85
CA HIS A 23 0.20 -11.20 5.94
C HIS A 23 -0.27 -10.40 4.72
N LEU A 24 0.65 -9.76 3.99
CA LEU A 24 0.41 -8.95 2.80
C LEU A 24 1.43 -9.31 1.70
N PRO A 25 1.48 -10.56 1.22
CA PRO A 25 2.51 -11.05 0.31
C PRO A 25 2.57 -10.33 -1.05
N LYS A 26 1.47 -9.67 -1.44
CA LYS A 26 1.34 -8.93 -2.69
C LYS A 26 1.77 -7.47 -2.58
N VAL A 27 2.07 -6.98 -1.37
CA VAL A 27 2.38 -5.57 -1.13
C VAL A 27 3.87 -5.40 -0.88
N ASP A 28 4.44 -4.35 -1.45
CA ASP A 28 5.83 -3.99 -1.18
C ASP A 28 6.05 -3.71 0.32
N PRO A 29 6.99 -4.42 0.99
CA PRO A 29 7.29 -4.17 2.40
C PRO A 29 7.66 -2.72 2.71
N ALA A 30 8.27 -2.00 1.75
CA ALA A 30 8.60 -0.59 1.93
C ALA A 30 7.34 0.29 2.05
N LEU A 31 6.29 -0.01 1.28
CA LEU A 31 5.01 0.69 1.36
C LEU A 31 4.35 0.47 2.73
N ILE A 32 4.29 -0.78 3.20
CA ILE A 32 3.73 -1.13 4.51
C ILE A 32 4.49 -0.40 5.62
N HIS A 33 5.82 -0.46 5.59
CA HIS A 33 6.66 0.19 6.58
C HIS A 33 6.41 1.71 6.60
N ASN A 34 6.34 2.32 5.42
CA ASN A 34 6.12 3.74 5.24
C ASN A 34 4.75 4.20 5.77
N LEU A 35 3.70 3.39 5.61
CA LEU A 35 2.37 3.62 6.18
C LEU A 35 2.40 3.57 7.71
N LEU A 36 2.96 2.50 8.28
CA LEU A 36 3.01 2.30 9.74
C LEU A 36 3.78 3.42 10.46
N VAL A 37 4.90 3.89 9.89
CA VAL A 37 5.64 5.03 10.43
C VAL A 37 4.75 6.29 10.48
N ARG A 38 3.91 6.53 9.46
CA ARG A 38 3.01 7.69 9.43
C ARG A 38 1.84 7.55 10.39
N GLU A 39 1.27 6.35 10.51
CA GLU A 39 0.25 6.06 11.50
C GLU A 39 0.77 6.33 12.91
N LEU A 40 1.98 5.87 13.24
CA LEU A 40 2.61 6.12 14.53
C LEU A 40 2.79 7.63 14.81
N VAL A 41 3.25 8.39 13.81
CA VAL A 41 3.42 9.85 13.93
C VAL A 41 2.09 10.57 14.11
N LYS A 42 1.00 10.09 13.50
CA LYS A 42 -0.34 10.64 13.69
C LYS A 42 -0.90 10.36 15.08
N THR A 43 -0.77 9.11 15.54
CA THR A 43 -1.23 8.69 16.87
C THR A 43 -0.52 9.47 17.97
N SER A 44 0.79 9.69 17.84
CA SER A 44 1.55 10.48 18.82
C SER A 44 1.17 11.97 18.86
N LYS A 45 0.53 12.51 17.82
CA LYS A 45 0.11 13.92 17.73
C LYS A 45 -1.36 14.14 18.10
N ASN A 46 -2.14 13.10 18.45
CA ASN A 46 -3.59 13.18 18.71
C ASN A 46 -4.39 13.88 17.60
N THR A 47 -3.89 13.88 16.37
CA THR A 47 -4.58 14.48 15.23
C THR A 47 -5.48 13.44 14.58
N SER A 48 -6.80 13.54 14.79
CA SER A 48 -7.78 12.81 13.99
C SER A 48 -7.75 13.37 12.56
N SER A 49 -6.88 12.79 11.72
CA SER A 49 -6.75 13.17 10.33
C SER A 49 -6.89 11.94 9.46
N LEU A 50 -7.66 12.09 8.40
CA LEU A 50 -7.95 11.08 7.40
C LEU A 50 -6.66 10.39 6.89
N PRO A 51 -6.73 9.15 6.39
CA PRO A 51 -5.55 8.46 5.87
C PRO A 51 -4.80 9.33 4.83
N PRO A 52 -3.45 9.28 4.83
CA PRO A 52 -2.63 10.05 3.90
C PRO A 52 -2.89 9.65 2.43
N PHE A 53 -2.53 10.54 1.51
CA PHE A 53 -2.50 10.22 0.09
C PHE A 53 -1.20 9.52 -0.31
N TYR A 54 -1.36 8.57 -1.23
CA TYR A 54 -0.31 7.84 -1.92
C TYR A 54 -0.65 7.76 -3.40
N ILE A 55 0.36 7.88 -4.26
CA ILE A 55 0.27 7.30 -5.60
C ILE A 55 0.50 5.81 -5.43
N VAL A 56 -0.53 5.02 -5.68
CA VAL A 56 -0.51 3.57 -5.54
C VAL A 56 -0.54 2.96 -6.93
N GLU A 57 0.34 1.99 -7.13
CA GLU A 57 0.39 1.19 -8.34
C GLU A 57 -0.02 -0.25 -8.02
N ILE A 58 -0.95 -0.78 -8.79
CA ILE A 58 -1.44 -2.15 -8.67
C ILE A 58 -1.14 -2.85 -10.00
N ARG A 59 -0.46 -3.99 -9.93
CA ARG A 59 -0.20 -4.87 -11.08
C ARG A 59 -1.03 -6.15 -10.97
N THR A 60 -1.63 -6.56 -12.07
CA THR A 60 -2.41 -7.79 -12.18
C THR A 60 -1.81 -8.75 -13.22
N VAL A 61 -2.30 -9.98 -13.23
CA VAL A 61 -1.98 -10.93 -14.31
C VAL A 61 -2.58 -10.49 -15.65
N LYS A 62 -2.04 -11.00 -16.76
CA LYS A 62 -2.61 -10.76 -18.09
C LYS A 62 -3.97 -11.45 -18.20
N GLY A 63 -4.93 -10.76 -18.82
CA GLY A 63 -6.29 -11.28 -19.01
C GLY A 63 -7.25 -10.99 -17.85
N THR A 64 -6.79 -10.30 -16.79
CA THR A 64 -7.67 -9.76 -15.75
C THR A 64 -8.71 -8.82 -16.35
N ASP A 65 -9.95 -8.93 -15.87
CA ASP A 65 -11.05 -8.06 -16.27
C ASP A 65 -10.78 -6.62 -15.81
N GLN A 66 -10.56 -5.74 -16.79
CA GLN A 66 -10.18 -4.34 -16.56
C GLN A 66 -11.31 -3.52 -15.97
N GLU A 67 -12.56 -3.75 -16.40
CA GLU A 67 -13.70 -3.00 -15.91
C GLU A 67 -14.07 -3.43 -14.49
N MET A 68 -13.95 -4.73 -14.19
CA MET A 68 -14.06 -5.23 -12.82
C MET A 68 -12.99 -4.62 -11.91
N MET A 69 -11.74 -4.58 -12.34
CA MET A 69 -10.64 -3.99 -11.56
C MET A 69 -10.83 -2.51 -11.31
N LYS A 70 -11.17 -1.76 -12.36
CA LYS A 70 -11.45 -0.33 -12.30
C LYS A 70 -12.63 -0.03 -11.36
N SER A 71 -13.72 -0.79 -11.46
CA SER A 71 -14.90 -0.65 -10.62
C SER A 71 -14.56 -0.94 -9.16
N MET A 72 -13.84 -2.03 -8.86
CA MET A 72 -13.41 -2.35 -7.50
C MET A 72 -12.53 -1.23 -6.91
N ILE A 73 -11.55 -0.71 -7.65
CA ILE A 73 -10.70 0.39 -7.18
C ILE A 73 -11.56 1.63 -6.89
N PHE A 74 -12.49 1.97 -7.78
CA PHE A 74 -13.38 3.12 -7.61
C PHE A 74 -14.33 2.94 -6.42
N GLU A 75 -14.98 1.79 -6.27
CA GLU A 75 -15.92 1.51 -5.17
C GLU A 75 -15.24 1.58 -3.81
N LYS A 76 -14.01 1.08 -3.70
CA LYS A 76 -13.25 1.08 -2.44
C LYS A 76 -12.66 2.43 -2.08
N THR A 77 -12.35 3.27 -3.07
CA THR A 77 -11.50 4.45 -2.85
C THR A 77 -12.15 5.77 -3.23
N GLY A 78 -13.15 5.73 -4.12
CA GLY A 78 -13.73 6.90 -4.79
C GLY A 78 -12.87 7.47 -5.93
N PHE A 79 -11.72 6.86 -6.25
CA PHE A 79 -10.80 7.35 -7.27
C PHE A 79 -10.73 6.40 -8.48
N LEU A 80 -10.75 6.98 -9.67
CA LEU A 80 -10.56 6.22 -10.91
C LEU A 80 -9.05 6.05 -11.17
N PRO A 81 -8.57 4.82 -11.40
CA PRO A 81 -7.18 4.60 -11.75
C PRO A 81 -6.92 4.97 -13.22
N SER A 82 -5.71 5.43 -13.49
CA SER A 82 -5.12 5.36 -14.83
C SER A 82 -4.73 3.91 -15.12
N ILE A 83 -5.05 3.42 -16.33
CA ILE A 83 -4.83 2.03 -16.73
C ILE A 83 -3.82 2.00 -17.88
N THR A 84 -2.74 1.25 -17.72
CA THR A 84 -1.68 1.09 -18.73
C THR A 84 -1.28 -0.38 -18.88
N GLU A 85 -0.21 -0.66 -19.63
CA GLU A 85 0.30 -2.01 -19.90
C GLU A 85 -0.80 -2.99 -20.39
N ASN A 86 -1.65 -2.53 -21.32
CA ASN A 86 -2.78 -3.32 -21.84
C ASN A 86 -3.75 -3.85 -20.75
N GLY A 87 -3.95 -3.08 -19.68
CA GLY A 87 -4.91 -3.42 -18.63
C GLY A 87 -4.34 -4.18 -17.45
N THR A 88 -3.01 -4.26 -17.31
CA THR A 88 -2.39 -4.96 -16.18
C THR A 88 -1.74 -4.03 -15.17
N HIS A 89 -1.70 -2.72 -15.42
CA HIS A 89 -1.10 -1.75 -14.53
C HIS A 89 -2.06 -0.60 -14.25
N TYR A 90 -2.40 -0.43 -12.97
CA TYR A 90 -3.38 0.53 -12.49
C TYR A 90 -2.69 1.51 -11.54
N VAL A 91 -2.87 2.81 -11.76
CA VAL A 91 -2.23 3.86 -10.95
C VAL A 91 -3.28 4.85 -10.46
N ALA A 92 -3.35 5.08 -9.15
CA ALA A 92 -4.28 6.04 -8.55
C ALA A 92 -3.62 6.83 -7.42
N ASN A 93 -3.85 8.15 -7.37
CA ASN A 93 -3.53 8.95 -6.18
C ASN A 93 -4.72 8.89 -5.22
N MET A 94 -4.62 8.04 -4.19
CA MET A 94 -5.73 7.71 -3.30
C MET A 94 -5.30 7.73 -1.84
N ARG A 95 -6.30 7.82 -0.96
CA ARG A 95 -6.05 7.61 0.46
C ARG A 95 -5.75 6.15 0.73
N LEU A 96 -4.74 5.91 1.55
CA LEU A 96 -4.27 4.56 1.81
C LEU A 96 -4.17 4.28 3.31
N SER A 97 -4.70 3.14 3.72
CA SER A 97 -4.52 2.55 5.04
C SER A 97 -4.10 1.09 4.89
N LEU A 98 -3.65 0.49 6.00
CA LEU A 98 -3.28 -0.92 6.02
C LEU A 98 -4.48 -1.85 5.74
N GLU A 99 -5.66 -1.48 6.23
CA GLU A 99 -6.91 -2.22 6.00
C GLU A 99 -7.29 -2.23 4.53
N LEU A 100 -7.18 -1.08 3.84
CA LEU A 100 -7.47 -1.01 2.42
C LEU A 100 -6.51 -1.87 1.59
N LEU A 101 -5.22 -1.91 1.95
CA LEU A 101 -4.25 -2.81 1.30
C LEU A 101 -4.63 -4.28 1.50
N LYS A 102 -5.07 -4.64 2.71
CA LYS A 102 -5.54 -5.99 3.03
C LYS A 102 -6.77 -6.35 2.20
N GLU A 103 -7.73 -5.44 2.12
CA GLU A 103 -8.94 -5.61 1.33
C GLU A 103 -8.62 -5.81 -0.16
N PHE A 104 -7.70 -5.04 -0.76
CA PHE A 104 -7.28 -5.27 -2.15
C PHE A 104 -6.72 -6.67 -2.34
N CYS A 105 -5.83 -7.11 -1.44
CA CYS A 105 -5.22 -8.43 -1.52
C CYS A 105 -6.23 -9.58 -1.45
N GLU A 106 -7.32 -9.39 -0.68
CA GLU A 106 -8.38 -10.38 -0.45
C GLU A 106 -9.49 -10.34 -1.50
N SER A 107 -9.85 -9.14 -1.97
CA SER A 107 -10.95 -8.94 -2.92
C SER A 107 -10.59 -9.37 -4.34
N GLN A 108 -9.30 -9.30 -4.70
CA GLN A 108 -8.84 -9.67 -6.03
C GLN A 108 -7.63 -10.60 -6.00
N LYS A 109 -7.83 -11.81 -6.51
CA LYS A 109 -6.78 -12.83 -6.61
C LYS A 109 -5.74 -12.49 -7.65
N ASP A 110 -6.16 -11.82 -8.73
CA ASP A 110 -5.32 -11.47 -9.87
C ASP A 110 -4.26 -10.41 -9.60
N ILE A 111 -4.37 -9.67 -8.49
CA ILE A 111 -3.32 -8.73 -8.06
C ILE A 111 -2.07 -9.52 -7.71
N VAL A 112 -0.95 -9.15 -8.33
CA VAL A 112 0.36 -9.77 -8.09
C VAL A 112 1.32 -8.85 -7.34
N LYS A 113 1.14 -7.53 -7.46
CA LYS A 113 2.00 -6.55 -6.79
C LYS A 113 1.26 -5.25 -6.51
N ILE A 114 1.47 -4.68 -5.33
CA ILE A 114 1.05 -3.33 -4.94
C ILE A 114 2.28 -2.58 -4.45
N THR A 115 2.59 -1.44 -5.08
CA THR A 115 3.61 -0.49 -4.65
C THR A 115 2.97 0.88 -4.44
N GLY A 116 3.69 1.80 -3.81
CA GLY A 116 3.19 3.16 -3.72
C GLY A 116 4.15 4.11 -3.04
N ASP A 117 3.97 5.38 -3.38
CA ASP A 117 4.78 6.49 -2.91
C ASP A 117 3.90 7.54 -2.22
N TYR A 118 4.36 8.00 -1.06
CA TYR A 118 3.63 8.97 -0.27
C TYR A 118 3.61 10.34 -0.96
N THR A 119 2.42 10.91 -1.12
CA THR A 119 2.21 12.21 -1.76
C THR A 119 1.73 13.29 -0.80
N GLY A 120 1.56 12.99 0.49
CA GLY A 120 1.17 13.99 1.47
C GLY A 120 -0.32 14.02 1.77
N GLY A 121 -0.82 15.23 2.04
CA GLY A 121 -2.25 15.54 2.12
C GLY A 121 -2.85 16.02 0.80
N ILE A 122 -2.07 16.02 -0.29
CA ILE A 122 -2.49 16.53 -1.58
C ILE A 122 -3.32 15.45 -2.28
N GLY A 123 -4.64 15.53 -2.11
CA GLY A 123 -5.57 14.84 -2.98
C GLY A 123 -5.56 15.52 -4.35
N GLY A 124 -5.45 14.73 -5.41
CA GLY A 124 -5.78 15.23 -6.76
C GLY A 124 -7.19 15.81 -6.70
N ARG A 125 -7.33 17.08 -7.11
CA ARG A 125 -8.60 17.79 -7.14
C ARG A 125 -9.52 17.23 -8.20
#